data_AF-A0A7W6F926-F1
#
_entry.id   AF-A0A7W6F926-F1
#
_cell.length_a   1.000
_cell.length_b   1.000
_cell.length_c   1.000
_cell.angle_alpha   90.00
_cell.angle_beta   90.00
_cell.angle_gamma   90.00
#
_symmetry.space_group_name_H-M   'P 1'
#
loop_
_entity.id
_entity.type
_entity.pdbx_description
1 polymer ?
#
loop_
_entity_poly.entity_id
_entity_poly.type
_entity_poly.pdbx_seq_one_letter_code
_entity_poly.pdbx_strand_id
1 'polypeptide(L)'
;MSAHAIATAIEQEVSAFRNLRFRDQAEYLEAKDAHCARIRSLVRQLRPKIGVPEMLSFGTGRRTFGGRSFEVVAKIPRKLAERSASRGRQSA
;
A
#
# COMPACT_ATOMS: atom_id res chain seq x y z
N MET A 1 -8.64 -11.58 7.71
CA MET A 1 -7.45 -11.23 6.90
C MET A 1 -7.67 -9.86 6.25
N SER A 2 -6.66 -8.98 6.23
CA SER A 2 -6.77 -7.68 5.54
C SER A 2 -6.53 -7.83 4.03
N ALA A 3 -7.04 -6.90 3.23
CA ALA A 3 -6.79 -6.89 1.78
C ALA A 3 -5.28 -6.82 1.42
N HIS A 4 -4.48 -6.15 2.26
CA HIS A 4 -3.01 -6.15 2.14
C HIS A 4 -2.38 -7.52 2.44
N ALA A 5 -2.94 -8.26 3.40
CA ALA A 5 -2.51 -9.63 3.69
C ALA A 5 -2.82 -10.57 2.52
N ILE A 6 -3.98 -10.41 1.87
CA ILE A 6 -4.36 -11.16 0.66
C ILE A 6 -3.41 -10.84 -0.49
N ALA A 7 -3.13 -9.56 -0.76
CA ALA A 7 -2.18 -9.15 -1.80
C ALA A 7 -0.77 -9.73 -1.56
N THR A 8 -0.34 -9.78 -0.30
CA THR A 8 0.95 -10.37 0.09
C THR A 8 0.96 -11.90 -0.09
N ALA A 9 -0.12 -12.59 0.26
CA ALA A 9 -0.26 -14.02 0.05
C ALA A 9 -0.17 -14.38 -1.44
N ILE A 10 -0.83 -13.61 -2.32
CA ILE A 10 -0.75 -13.79 -3.78
C ILE A 10 0.70 -13.65 -4.28
N GLU A 11 1.44 -12.64 -3.80
CA GLU A 11 2.86 -12.48 -4.17
C GLU A 11 3.71 -13.68 -3.74
N GLN A 12 3.45 -14.26 -2.56
CA GLN A 12 4.15 -15.42 -2.05
C GLN A 12 3.85 -16.68 -2.87
N GLU A 13 2.58 -16.93 -3.19
CA GLU A 13 2.15 -18.06 -4.02
C GLU A 13 2.76 -18.00 -5.43
N VAL A 14 2.74 -16.82 -6.06
CA VAL A 14 3.37 -16.63 -7.39
C VAL A 14 4.88 -16.86 -7.33
N SER A 15 5.54 -16.43 -6.25
CA SER A 15 6.97 -16.68 -6.07
C SER A 15 7.28 -18.15 -5.88
N ALA A 16 6.46 -18.88 -5.12
CA ALA A 16 6.59 -20.31 -4.93
C ALA A 16 6.39 -21.07 -6.24
N PHE A 17 5.34 -20.74 -7.00
CA PHE A 17 5.03 -21.35 -8.30
C PHE A 17 6.12 -21.10 -9.34
N ARG A 18 6.71 -19.90 -9.34
CA ARG A 18 7.84 -19.59 -10.23
C ARG A 18 9.06 -20.47 -9.95
N ASN A 19 9.33 -20.78 -8.68
CA ASN A 19 10.47 -21.60 -8.27
C ASN A 19 10.29 -23.10 -8.49
N LEU A 20 9.09 -23.57 -8.84
CA LEU A 20 8.87 -24.97 -9.19
C LEU A 20 9.68 -25.33 -10.45
N ARG A 21 10.50 -26.39 -10.33
CA ARG A 21 11.29 -26.95 -11.43
C ARG A 21 10.40 -27.80 -12.32
N PHE A 22 10.24 -27.38 -13.57
CA PHE A 22 9.70 -28.20 -14.64
C PHE A 22 10.84 -28.49 -15.61
N ARG A 23 11.03 -29.77 -15.98
CA ARG A 23 11.99 -30.18 -17.00
C ARG A 23 11.25 -30.40 -18.32
N ASP A 24 11.94 -30.09 -19.41
CA ASP A 24 11.58 -30.48 -20.79
C ASP A 24 10.41 -29.76 -21.47
N GLN A 25 9.99 -28.58 -20.99
CA GLN A 25 8.95 -27.78 -21.66
C GLN A 25 9.31 -26.29 -21.71
N ALA A 26 10.16 -25.89 -22.66
CA ALA A 26 10.62 -24.52 -22.81
C ALA A 26 9.46 -23.52 -23.02
N GLU A 27 8.52 -23.83 -23.92
CA GLU A 27 7.36 -22.98 -24.20
C GLU A 27 6.44 -22.80 -22.98
N TYR A 28 6.25 -23.87 -22.20
CA TYR A 28 5.52 -23.81 -20.94
C TYR A 28 6.24 -22.96 -19.89
N LEU A 29 7.57 -23.05 -19.79
CA LEU A 29 8.36 -22.24 -18.87
C LEU A 29 8.29 -20.75 -19.21
N GLU A 30 8.34 -20.38 -20.49
CA GLU A 30 8.16 -19.00 -20.94
C GLU A 30 6.76 -18.47 -20.62
N ALA A 31 5.72 -19.26 -20.93
CA ALA A 31 4.34 -18.92 -20.59
C ALA A 31 4.15 -18.76 -19.08
N LYS A 32 4.76 -19.65 -18.28
CA LYS A 32 4.75 -19.61 -16.81
C LYS A 32 5.39 -18.34 -16.28
N ASP A 33 6.58 -17.99 -16.77
CA ASP A 33 7.30 -16.81 -16.34
C ASP A 33 6.57 -15.51 -16.72
N ALA A 34 6.03 -15.46 -17.94
CA ALA A 34 5.19 -14.34 -18.38
C ALA A 34 3.91 -14.20 -17.52
N HIS A 35 3.28 -15.32 -17.16
CA HIS A 35 2.12 -15.33 -16.28
C HIS A 35 2.47 -14.82 -14.86
N CYS A 36 3.57 -15.30 -14.28
CA CYS A 36 4.05 -14.85 -12.97
C CYS A 36 4.39 -13.34 -12.97
N ALA A 37 5.02 -12.85 -14.05
CA ALA A 37 5.31 -11.43 -14.22
C ALA A 37 4.04 -10.57 -14.31
N ARG A 38 3.02 -11.06 -15.04
CA ARG A 38 1.72 -10.41 -15.15
C ARG A 38 1.02 -10.30 -13.80
N ILE A 39 0.95 -11.39 -13.03
CA ILE A 39 0.32 -11.35 -11.70
C ILE A 39 1.07 -10.38 -10.77
N ARG A 40 2.40 -10.40 -10.75
CA ARG A 40 3.18 -9.43 -9.95
C ARG A 40 2.88 -7.98 -10.33
N SER A 41 2.72 -7.68 -11.62
CA SER A 41 2.31 -6.35 -12.09
C SER A 41 0.92 -5.97 -11.58
N LEU A 42 -0.05 -6.89 -11.67
CA LEU A 42 -1.41 -6.68 -11.17
C LEU A 42 -1.44 -6.44 -9.66
N VAL A 43 -0.67 -7.20 -8.87
CA VAL A 43 -0.60 -6.97 -7.42
C VAL A 43 0.02 -5.61 -7.10
N ARG A 44 1.06 -5.19 -7.83
CA ARG A 44 1.64 -3.84 -7.68
C ARG A 44 0.63 -2.73 -7.99
N GLN A 45 -0.26 -2.94 -8.96
CA GLN A 45 -1.35 -2.00 -9.28
C GLN A 45 -2.50 -2.08 -8.27
N LEU A 46 -2.74 -3.25 -7.67
CA LEU A 46 -3.78 -3.49 -6.68
C LEU A 46 -3.42 -2.86 -5.32
N ARG A 47 -2.17 -2.97 -4.87
CA ARG A 47 -1.67 -2.42 -3.59
C ARG A 47 -2.08 -0.96 -3.34
N PRO A 48 -1.93 0.00 -4.28
CA PRO A 48 -2.39 1.37 -4.09
C PRO A 48 -3.93 1.51 -4.14
N LYS A 49 -4.63 0.64 -4.87
CA LYS A 49 -6.11 0.66 -5.01
C LYS A 49 -6.84 0.09 -3.79
N ILE A 50 -6.21 -0.83 -3.05
CA ILE A 50 -6.72 -1.32 -1.75
C ILE A 50 -6.82 -0.17 -0.73
N GLY A 51 -6.18 0.97 -1.01
CA GLY A 51 -6.14 2.11 -0.13
C GLY A 51 -5.07 1.96 0.95
N VAL A 52 -4.97 3.01 1.76
CA VAL A 52 -4.06 3.04 2.91
C VAL A 52 -4.48 1.93 3.89
N PRO A 53 -3.56 1.06 4.36
CA PRO A 53 -3.88 0.07 5.39
C PRO A 53 -4.72 0.71 6.50
N GLU A 54 -5.69 -0.01 7.07
CA GLU A 54 -6.57 0.54 8.11
C GLU A 54 -5.76 1.19 9.28
N MET A 55 -4.56 0.66 9.54
CA MET A 55 -3.58 1.19 10.51
C MET A 55 -2.90 2.53 10.13
N LEU A 56 -2.92 2.89 8.85
CA LEU A 56 -2.42 4.16 8.30
C LEU A 56 -3.58 5.08 7.87
N SER A 57 -4.84 4.66 8.06
CA SER A 57 -6.01 5.51 7.83
C SER A 57 -5.95 6.76 8.72
N PHE A 58 -6.40 7.88 8.18
CA PHE A 58 -6.27 9.25 8.74
C PHE A 58 -7.07 9.52 10.04
N GLY A 59 -7.33 8.51 10.86
CA GLY A 59 -7.86 8.73 12.20
C GLY A 59 -6.77 9.32 13.10
N THR A 60 -6.92 10.59 13.49
CA THR A 60 -6.01 11.23 14.44
C THR A 60 -5.97 10.46 15.76
N GLY A 61 -4.79 10.33 16.36
CA GLY A 61 -4.62 9.67 17.66
C GLY A 61 -3.28 8.97 17.84
N ARG A 62 -3.07 8.46 19.06
CA ARG A 62 -1.85 7.74 19.47
C ARG A 62 -1.93 6.27 19.06
N ARG A 63 -0.86 5.74 18.47
CA ARG A 63 -0.81 4.36 17.95
C ARG A 63 0.54 3.70 18.26
N THR A 64 0.53 2.38 18.33
CA THR A 64 1.70 1.54 18.56
C THR A 64 1.86 0.53 17.42
N PHE A 65 3.06 0.43 16.86
CA PHE A 65 3.41 -0.55 15.84
C PHE A 65 4.84 -1.03 16.03
N GLY A 66 5.04 -2.36 16.05
CA GLY A 66 6.39 -2.96 16.15
C GLY A 66 7.20 -2.47 17.35
N GLY A 67 6.55 -2.22 18.50
CA GLY A 67 7.20 -1.69 19.71
C GLY A 67 7.49 -0.18 19.69
N ARG A 68 7.15 0.53 18.60
CA ARG A 68 7.29 1.99 18.48
C ARG A 68 5.93 2.67 18.62
N SER A 69 5.88 3.75 19.40
CA SER A 69 4.69 4.60 19.53
C SER A 69 4.82 5.82 18.64
N PHE A 70 3.78 6.17 17.90
CA PHE A 70 3.70 7.41 17.13
C PHE A 70 2.30 8.04 17.20
N GLU A 71 2.25 9.35 17.00
CA GLU A 71 1.02 10.15 17.04
C GLU A 71 0.70 10.68 15.65
N VAL A 72 -0.52 10.41 15.18
CA VAL A 72 -1.00 10.90 13.89
C VAL A 72 -1.77 12.20 14.13
N VAL A 73 -1.19 13.32 13.70
CA VAL A 73 -1.78 14.66 13.79
C VAL A 73 -2.23 15.11 12.40
N ALA A 74 -3.43 15.68 12.29
CA ALA A 74 -3.90 16.28 11.06
C ALA A 74 -3.03 17.51 10.73
N LYS A 75 -2.27 17.45 9.63
CA LYS A 75 -1.48 18.59 9.17
C LYS A 75 -2.39 19.55 8.43
N ILE A 76 -2.74 20.68 9.06
CA ILE A 76 -3.41 21.79 8.36
C ILE A 76 -2.42 22.30 7.29
N PRO A 77 -2.79 22.32 5.99
CA PRO A 77 -1.91 22.85 4.97
C PRO A 77 -1.66 24.34 5.25
N ARG A 78 -0.39 24.77 5.26
CA ARG A 78 0.03 26.17 5.57
C ARG A 78 -0.79 27.23 4.81
N LYS A 79 -1.14 26.95 3.54
CA LYS A 79 -1.96 27.83 2.70
C LYS A 79 -3.37 28.11 3.25
N LEU A 80 -3.95 27.20 4.05
CA LEU A 80 -5.23 27.43 4.72
C LEU A 80 -5.07 28.25 6.01
N ALA A 81 -3.97 28.05 6.74
CA ALA A 81 -3.68 28.76 7.99
C ALA A 81 -3.43 30.27 7.76
N GLU A 82 -2.80 30.64 6.63
CA GLU A 82 -2.57 32.04 6.27
C GLU A 82 -3.87 32.77 5.92
N ARG A 83 -4.83 32.07 5.28
CA ARG A 83 -6.15 32.62 4.92
C ARG A 83 -7.08 32.83 6.12
N SER A 84 -7.00 31.98 7.15
CA SER A 84 -7.75 32.16 8.39
C SER A 84 -7.15 33.27 9.26
N ALA A 85 -5.82 33.41 9.30
CA ALA A 85 -5.14 34.50 10.00
C ALA A 85 -5.42 35.89 9.38
N SER A 86 -5.53 35.98 8.05
CA SER A 86 -5.83 37.24 7.36
C SER A 86 -7.29 37.69 7.52
N ARG A 87 -8.23 36.75 7.75
CA ARG A 87 -9.65 37.06 8.01
C ARG A 87 -9.93 37.46 9.46
N GLY A 88 -9.12 37.01 10.43
CA GLY A 88 -9.28 37.37 11.85
C GLY A 88 -8.80 38.78 12.21
N ARG A 89 -8.01 39.45 11.36
CA ARG A 89 -7.49 40.81 11.60
C ARG A 89 -8.31 41.94 10.98
N GLN A 90 -9.35 41.65 10.21
CA GLN A 90 -10.20 42.68 9.58
C GLN A 90 -11.47 43.00 10.39
N SER A 91 -11.62 42.43 11.59
CA SER A 91 -12.82 42.54 12.42
C SER A 91 -12.55 43.11 13.82
N ALA A 92 -11.42 43.80 14.04
CA ALA A 92 -11.08 44.45 15.31
C ALA A 92 -10.81 45.93 15.07
#